data_AF-A0A269XDP1-F1
#
_entry.id   AF-A0A269XDP1-F1
#
_cell.length_a   1.000
_cell.length_b   1.000
_cell.length_c   1.000
_cell.angle_alpha   90.00
_cell.angle_beta   90.00
_cell.angle_gamma   90.00
#
_symmetry.space_group_name_H-M   'P 1'
#
loop_
_entity.id
_entity.type
_entity.pdbx_description
1 polymer ?
#
loop_
_entity_poly.entity_id
_entity_poly.type
_entity_poly.pdbx_seq_one_letter_code
_entity_poly.pdbx_strand_id
1 'polypeptide(L)' 'TDSYGTEQRISLANNPSHLEIVAPVVEGRTRAAQDETHQAGSPSTDFHKAMPIIIHGDAAYPGQGINFETMNLG' A
#
# COMPACT_ATOMS: atom_id res chain seq x y z
N THR A 1 30.15 6.36 4.50
CA THR A 1 29.46 7.44 3.76
C THR A 1 28.00 7.39 4.16
N ASP A 2 27.65 8.03 5.28
CA ASP A 2 26.32 7.97 5.91
C ASP A 2 25.83 9.38 6.29
N SER A 3 26.32 10.40 5.57
CA SER A 3 26.12 11.82 5.87
C SER A 3 24.88 12.43 5.17
N TYR A 4 24.11 11.64 4.41
CA TYR A 4 23.00 12.13 3.57
C TYR A 4 21.67 11.37 3.79
N GLY A 5 21.57 10.52 4.80
CA GLY A 5 20.35 9.78 5.15
C GLY A 5 20.15 8.47 4.37
N THR A 6 19.09 7.73 4.73
CA THR A 6 18.74 6.44 4.14
C THR A 6 18.03 6.62 2.80
N GLU A 7 18.49 5.95 1.74
CA GLU A 7 17.84 5.92 0.44
C GLU A 7 16.53 5.13 0.50
N GLN A 8 15.47 5.63 -0.14
CA GLN A 8 14.15 4.99 -0.18
C GLN A 8 13.61 4.92 -1.61
N ARG A 9 13.00 3.79 -1.96
CA ARG A 9 12.36 3.60 -3.26
C ARG A 9 10.91 4.10 -3.21
N ILE A 10 10.58 5.04 -4.09
CA ILE A 10 9.22 5.55 -4.26
C ILE A 10 8.64 4.98 -5.56
N SER A 11 7.43 4.42 -5.49
CA SER A 11 6.69 3.96 -6.67
C SER A 11 5.24 4.41 -6.61
N LEU A 12 4.75 4.97 -7.71
CA LEU A 12 3.35 5.34 -7.87
C LEU A 12 2.60 4.23 -8.63
N ALA A 13 1.46 3.80 -8.10
CA ALA A 13 0.63 2.81 -8.77
C ALA A 13 -0.19 3.48 -9.90
N ASN A 14 -0.33 2.78 -11.03
CA ASN A 14 -1.28 3.18 -12.07
C ASN A 14 -2.72 3.03 -11.55
N ASN A 15 -3.55 4.05 -11.76
CA ASN A 15 -4.96 4.08 -11.33
C ASN A 15 -5.88 4.49 -12.49
N PRO A 16 -7.06 3.84 -12.65
CA PRO A 16 -8.06 4.27 -13.63
C PRO A 16 -8.80 5.53 -13.14
N SER A 17 -9.71 6.05 -13.98
CA SER A 17 -10.56 7.19 -13.63
C SER A 17 -11.61 6.91 -12.56
N HIS A 18 -11.87 5.63 -12.25
CA HIS A 18 -12.79 5.24 -11.18
C HIS A 18 -12.11 5.53 -9.84
N LEU A 19 -12.55 6.61 -9.20
CA LEU A 19 -11.93 7.11 -7.96
C LEU A 19 -11.89 6.01 -6.90
N GLU A 20 -10.85 6.05 -6.08
CA GLU A 20 -10.66 5.19 -4.90
C GLU A 20 -10.43 3.68 -5.16
N ILE A 21 -10.69 3.19 -6.37
CA ILE A 21 -10.56 1.75 -6.69
C ILE A 21 -9.12 1.23 -6.57
N VAL A 22 -8.13 2.12 -6.58
CA VAL A 22 -6.71 1.77 -6.47
C VAL A 22 -6.26 1.55 -5.01
N ALA A 23 -7.03 2.00 -4.01
CA ALA A 23 -6.64 1.88 -2.60
C ALA A 23 -6.29 0.44 -2.18
N PRO A 24 -7.15 -0.59 -2.40
CA PRO A 24 -6.81 -1.96 -2.02
C PRO A 24 -5.69 -2.56 -2.87
N VAL A 25 -5.46 -2.03 -4.08
CA VAL A 25 -4.35 -2.45 -4.94
C VAL A 25 -3.02 -1.99 -4.36
N VAL A 26 -2.95 -0.76 -3.84
CA VAL A 26 -1.73 -0.23 -3.19
C VAL A 26 -1.47 -0.95 -1.88
N GLU A 27 -2.50 -1.20 -1.07
CA GLU A 27 -2.39 -2.01 0.15
C GLU A 27 -1.85 -3.41 -0.16
N GLY A 28 -2.43 -4.12 -1.13
CA GLY A 28 -1.97 -5.45 -1.53
C GLY A 28 -0.54 -5.47 -2.09
N ARG A 29 -0.15 -4.46 -2.87
CA ARG A 29 1.23 -4.31 -3.36
C ARG A 29 2.21 -4.06 -2.22
N THR A 30 1.82 -3.26 -1.24
CA THR A 30 2.64 -2.98 -0.06
C THR A 30 2.79 -4.23 0.78
N ARG A 31 1.70 -4.96 1.01
CA ARG A 31 1.72 -6.26 1.70
C ARG A 31 2.65 -7.25 1.01
N ALA A 32 2.59 -7.36 -0.31
CA ALA A 32 3.49 -8.22 -1.07
C ALA A 32 4.97 -7.80 -0.95
N ALA A 33 5.27 -6.52 -0.73
CA ALA A 33 6.63 -6.04 -0.48
C ALA A 33 7.10 -6.32 0.96
N GLN A 34 6.17 -6.36 1.92
CA GLN A 34 6.42 -6.69 3.33
C GLN A 34 6.59 -8.20 3.57
N ASP A 35 5.90 -9.04 2.79
CA ASP A 35 5.92 -10.49 2.96
C ASP A 35 7.16 -11.16 2.34
N GLU A 36 7.78 -12.06 3.11
CA GLU A 36 8.82 -12.97 2.65
C GLU A 36 8.23 -14.37 2.42
N THR A 37 8.29 -14.82 1.17
CA THR A 37 7.64 -16.06 0.70
C THR A 37 8.66 -17.11 0.21
N HIS A 38 9.93 -16.95 0.56
CA HIS A 38 11.01 -17.85 0.10
C HIS A 38 10.96 -19.26 0.71
N GLN A 39 10.17 -19.46 1.77
CA GLN A 39 10.01 -20.76 2.45
C GLN A 39 8.57 -21.24 2.33
N ALA A 40 8.37 -22.55 2.30
CA ALA A 40 7.05 -23.15 2.30
C ALA A 40 6.35 -22.92 3.65
N GLY A 41 5.05 -22.59 3.61
CA GLY A 41 4.24 -22.31 4.79
C GLY A 41 3.68 -20.89 4.76
N SER A 42 3.34 -20.35 5.93
CA SER A 42 2.85 -18.98 6.05
C SER A 42 3.97 -17.98 5.75
N PRO A 43 3.67 -16.87 5.05
CA PRO A 43 4.64 -15.80 4.83
C PRO A 43 5.10 -15.20 6.16
N SER A 44 6.38 -14.83 6.23
CA SER A 44 6.90 -13.98 7.31
C SER A 44 6.78 -12.53 6.89
N THR A 45 6.14 -11.69 7.71
CA THR A 45 5.88 -10.29 7.36
C THR A 45 6.79 -9.35 8.15
N ASP A 46 7.45 -8.42 7.45
CA ASP A 46 8.10 -7.27 8.06
C ASP A 46 7.41 -5.95 7.64
N PHE A 47 6.64 -5.38 8.56
CA PHE A 47 5.92 -4.13 8.33
C PHE A 47 6.82 -2.89 8.19
N HIS A 48 8.11 -2.97 8.56
CA HIS A 48 9.05 -1.86 8.40
C HIS A 48 9.66 -1.77 6.98
N LYS A 49 9.42 -2.78 6.14
CA LYS A 49 10.02 -2.89 4.81
C LYS A 49 9.35 -2.01 3.75
N ALA A 50 8.07 -1.69 3.91
CA ALA A 50 7.32 -0.85 3.00
C ALA A 50 6.10 -0.22 3.70
N MET A 51 5.64 0.93 3.20
CA MET A 51 4.49 1.66 3.74
C MET A 51 3.60 2.17 2.59
N PRO A 52 2.27 1.92 2.64
CA PRO A 52 1.36 2.47 1.65
C PRO A 52 1.11 3.95 1.95
N ILE A 53 1.03 4.76 0.91
CA ILE A 53 0.57 6.16 1.00
C ILE A 53 -0.60 6.29 0.03
N ILE A 54 -1.80 6.51 0.57
CA ILE A 54 -3.01 6.71 -0.22
C ILE A 54 -3.42 8.18 -0.14
N ILE A 55 -3.71 8.78 -1.30
CA ILE A 55 -4.16 10.17 -1.44
C ILE A 55 -5.54 10.14 -2.07
N HIS A 56 -6.48 10.88 -1.47
CA HIS A 56 -7.89 10.86 -1.83
C HIS A 56 -8.43 12.25 -2.09
N GLY A 57 -9.52 12.34 -2.85
CA GLY A 57 -10.33 13.56 -2.94
C GLY A 57 -11.33 13.66 -1.78
N ASP A 58 -11.63 14.87 -1.32
CA ASP A 58 -12.54 15.15 -0.21
C ASP A 58 -13.97 14.62 -0.45
N ALA A 59 -14.48 14.71 -1.68
CA ALA A 59 -15.80 14.19 -2.03
C ALA A 59 -15.81 12.66 -2.22
N ALA A 60 -14.75 12.11 -2.82
CA ALA A 60 -14.68 10.69 -3.15
C ALA A 60 -14.41 9.83 -1.92
N TYR A 61 -13.64 10.33 -0.96
CA TYR A 61 -13.27 9.59 0.24
C TYR A 61 -14.49 9.08 1.05
N PRO A 62 -15.43 9.93 1.51
CA PRO A 62 -16.63 9.45 2.21
C PRO A 62 -17.67 8.83 1.26
N GLY A 63 -17.58 9.11 -0.05
CA GLY A 63 -18.59 8.72 -1.04
C GLY A 63 -18.39 7.34 -1.67
N GLN A 64 -17.20 6.76 -1.56
CA GLN A 64 -16.88 5.45 -2.15
C GLN A 64 -16.69 4.41 -1.04
N GLY A 65 -17.56 3.39 -1.04
CA GLY A 65 -17.54 2.30 -0.06
C GLY A 65 -16.21 1.55 0.01
N ILE A 66 -15.49 1.48 -1.11
CA ILE A 66 -14.19 0.80 -1.22
C ILE A 66 -13.13 1.35 -0.26
N ASN A 67 -13.23 2.62 0.17
CA ASN A 67 -12.33 3.16 1.19
C ASN A 67 -12.55 2.49 2.54
N PHE A 68 -13.81 2.32 2.96
CA PHE A 68 -14.15 1.64 4.20
C PHE A 68 -13.87 0.14 4.12
N GLU A 69 -14.07 -0.48 2.96
CA GLU A 69 -13.66 -1.86 2.71
C GLU A 69 -12.15 -2.02 2.83
N THR A 70 -11.37 -1.09 2.27
CA THR A 70 -9.90 -1.10 2.34
C THR A 70 -9.41 -0.90 3.77
N MET A 71 -10.01 0.03 4.53
CA MET A 71 -9.69 0.22 5.95
C MET A 71 -9.95 -1.01 6.81
N ASN A 72 -10.89 -1.86 6.39
CA ASN A 72 -11.24 -3.08 7.11
C ASN A 72 -10.33 -4.27 6.75
N LEU A 73 -9.29 -4.08 5.92
CA LEU A 73 -8.39 -5.17 5.50
C LEU A 73 -7.37 -5.58 6.58
N GLY A 74 -6.84 -4.62 7.36
CA GLY A 74 -5.92 -4.91 8.48
C GLY A 74 -4.52 -5.32 8.04
#